data_AF-A0A357CYL3-F1
#
_entry.id   AF-A0A357CYL3-F1
#
_cell.length_a   1.000
_cell.length_b   1.000
_cell.length_c   1.000
_cell.angle_alpha   90.00
_cell.angle_beta   90.00
_cell.angle_gamma   90.00
#
_symmetry.space_group_name_H-M   'P 1'
#
loop_
_entity.id
_entity.type
_entity.pdbx_description
1 polymer ?
#
loop_
_entity_poly.entity_id
_entity_poly.type
_entity_poly.pdbx_seq_one_letter_code
_entity_poly.pdbx_strand_id
1 'polypeptide(L)'
;MGFGLATLGYGFMLTYNAGGGIFAGILLAYGFFLASRLNKHFMKASVSALFLIPHSVLLLLFTFRVLNEKDILLLSSISRTVFYCAWLITSYYYLMAVRDIAIENSAIKLKNKAINRLSFTTIFLFVAVLMSIFNDFVPSAMLSIWIIMQYIVVIVNTLFLHSCFILITTEALDKKERQYFADEEKKQREKRKKRDGD
;
A
#
# COMPACT_ATOMS: atom_id res chain seq x y z
N MET A 1 14.07 -1.48 0.64
CA MET A 1 13.59 -2.74 0.02
C MET A 1 12.09 -2.99 0.26
N GLY A 2 11.56 -2.85 1.48
CA GLY A 2 10.12 -3.11 1.76
C GLY A 2 9.10 -2.37 0.88
N PHE A 3 9.26 -1.07 0.63
CA PHE A 3 8.38 -0.32 -0.27
C PHE A 3 8.42 -0.79 -1.73
N GLY A 4 9.56 -1.30 -2.22
CA GLY A 4 9.66 -1.88 -3.57
C GLY A 4 8.83 -3.17 -3.70
N LEU A 5 8.91 -4.04 -2.68
CA LEU A 5 8.07 -5.24 -2.60
C LEU A 5 6.58 -4.89 -2.49
N ALA A 6 6.23 -3.90 -1.67
CA ALA A 6 4.86 -3.42 -1.56
C ALA A 6 4.33 -2.82 -2.89
N THR A 7 5.20 -2.14 -3.65
CA THR A 7 4.86 -1.62 -4.99
C THR A 7 4.57 -2.76 -5.96
N LEU A 8 5.42 -3.79 -6.00
CA LEU A 8 5.17 -4.99 -6.81
C LEU A 8 3.87 -5.69 -6.38
N GLY A 9 3.63 -5.81 -5.07
CA GLY A 9 2.40 -6.37 -4.52
C GLY A 9 1.14 -5.63 -4.97
N TYR A 10 1.16 -4.30 -4.96
CA TYR A 10 0.06 -3.50 -5.51
C TYR A 10 -0.10 -3.69 -7.02
N GLY A 11 1.01 -3.88 -7.76
CA GLY A 11 0.96 -4.25 -9.18
C GLY A 11 0.22 -5.57 -9.42
N PHE A 12 0.42 -6.58 -8.57
CA PHE A 12 -0.31 -7.86 -8.65
C PHE A 12 -1.80 -7.74 -8.33
N MET A 13 -2.27 -6.65 -7.69
CA MET A 13 -3.71 -6.40 -7.55
C MET A 13 -4.39 -6.13 -8.90
N LEU A 14 -3.64 -5.76 -9.96
CA LEU A 14 -4.19 -5.64 -11.32
C LEU A 14 -4.68 -6.97 -11.87
N THR A 15 -4.06 -8.09 -11.46
CA THR A 15 -4.45 -9.43 -11.91
C THR A 15 -5.37 -10.14 -10.90
N TYR A 16 -6.02 -9.38 -10.02
CA TYR A 16 -6.93 -9.89 -8.98
C TYR A 16 -7.99 -10.84 -9.51
N ASN A 17 -8.65 -10.51 -10.63
CA ASN A 17 -9.70 -11.36 -11.22
C ASN A 17 -9.19 -12.74 -11.68
N ALA A 18 -7.88 -12.91 -11.87
CA ALA A 18 -7.23 -14.16 -12.20
C ALA A 18 -6.58 -14.85 -10.97
N GLY A 19 -6.87 -14.39 -9.75
CA GLY A 19 -6.26 -14.88 -8.51
C GLY A 19 -4.93 -14.22 -8.13
N GLY A 20 -4.52 -13.15 -8.83
CA GLY A 20 -3.29 -12.40 -8.55
C GLY A 20 -3.20 -11.80 -7.14
N GLY A 21 -4.33 -11.70 -6.45
CA GLY A 21 -4.39 -11.20 -5.07
C GLY A 21 -3.68 -12.11 -4.04
N ILE A 22 -3.36 -13.37 -4.37
CA ILE A 22 -2.50 -14.22 -3.53
C ILE A 22 -1.09 -13.62 -3.46
N PHE A 23 -0.48 -13.38 -4.63
CA PHE A 23 0.84 -12.77 -4.73
C PHE A 23 0.84 -11.34 -4.20
N ALA A 24 -0.23 -10.59 -4.47
CA ALA A 24 -0.40 -9.25 -3.91
C ALA A 24 -0.39 -9.29 -2.38
N GLY A 25 -1.21 -10.13 -1.75
CA GLY A 25 -1.29 -10.24 -0.30
C GLY A 25 0.04 -10.60 0.35
N ILE A 26 0.77 -11.57 -0.20
CA ILE A 26 2.08 -11.98 0.31
C ILE A 26 3.12 -10.86 0.18
N LEU A 27 3.23 -10.25 -1.01
CA LEU A 27 4.21 -9.20 -1.27
C LEU A 27 3.91 -7.91 -0.49
N LEU A 28 2.63 -7.55 -0.35
CA LEU A 28 2.19 -6.42 0.48
C LEU A 28 2.48 -6.68 1.96
N ALA A 29 2.11 -7.86 2.46
CA ALA A 29 2.40 -8.22 3.85
C ALA A 29 3.91 -8.15 4.13
N TYR A 30 4.71 -8.86 3.33
CA TYR A 30 6.16 -8.87 3.53
C TYR A 30 6.80 -7.48 3.33
N GLY A 31 6.36 -6.74 2.31
CA GLY A 31 6.83 -5.38 2.04
C GLY A 31 6.53 -4.40 3.18
N PHE A 32 5.32 -4.44 3.73
CA PHE A 32 4.93 -3.61 4.87
C PHE A 32 5.54 -4.07 6.19
N PHE A 33 5.73 -5.38 6.40
CA PHE A 33 6.48 -5.90 7.53
C PHE A 33 7.92 -5.35 7.55
N LEU A 34 8.60 -5.36 6.40
CA LEU A 34 9.93 -4.75 6.31
C LEU A 34 9.89 -3.23 6.56
N ALA A 35 8.84 -2.55 6.10
CA ALA A 35 8.64 -1.11 6.34
C ALA A 35 8.22 -0.77 7.78
N SER A 36 7.79 -1.74 8.59
CA SER A 36 7.33 -1.52 9.97
C SER A 36 8.42 -1.02 10.91
N ARG A 37 9.68 -1.16 10.51
CA ARG A 37 10.83 -0.57 11.20
C ARG A 37 10.79 0.96 11.21
N LEU A 38 10.12 1.57 10.23
CA LEU A 38 9.98 3.02 10.09
C LEU A 38 8.75 3.55 10.82
N ASN A 39 7.63 2.82 10.79
CA ASN A 39 6.41 3.21 11.46
C ASN A 39 5.55 1.98 11.81
N LYS A 40 5.01 1.93 13.04
CA LYS A 40 4.18 0.82 13.55
C LYS A 40 2.90 0.60 12.74
N HIS A 41 2.37 1.63 12.07
CA HIS A 41 1.20 1.50 11.21
C HIS A 41 1.43 0.56 10.03
N PHE A 42 2.66 0.42 9.52
CA PHE A 42 2.95 -0.59 8.50
C PHE A 42 2.83 -2.02 9.01
N MET A 43 3.06 -2.29 10.30
CA MET A 43 2.79 -3.62 10.87
C MET A 43 1.30 -3.95 10.77
N LYS A 44 0.43 -2.99 11.08
CA LYS A 44 -1.03 -3.17 10.96
C LYS A 44 -1.44 -3.40 9.50
N ALA A 45 -0.87 -2.63 8.58
CA ALA A 45 -1.07 -2.81 7.14
C ALA A 45 -0.59 -4.19 6.64
N SER A 46 0.53 -4.70 7.19
CA SER A 46 1.05 -6.02 6.87
C SER A 46 0.09 -7.13 7.27
N VAL A 47 -0.44 -7.07 8.49
CA VAL A 47 -1.37 -8.10 9.00
C VAL A 47 -2.67 -8.06 8.20
N SER A 48 -3.21 -6.87 7.92
CA SER A 48 -4.44 -6.75 7.13
C SER A 48 -4.27 -7.25 5.68
N ALA A 49 -3.08 -7.10 5.09
CA ALA A 49 -2.81 -7.57 3.73
C ALA A 49 -2.92 -9.10 3.58
N LEU A 50 -2.70 -9.87 4.65
CA LEU A 50 -2.86 -11.34 4.61
C LEU A 50 -4.31 -11.77 4.35
N PHE A 51 -5.29 -10.96 4.77
CA PHE A 51 -6.71 -11.24 4.55
C PHE A 51 -7.17 -11.02 3.10
N LEU A 52 -6.28 -10.57 2.21
CA LEU A 52 -6.51 -10.51 0.77
C LEU A 52 -6.41 -11.90 0.11
N ILE A 53 -5.67 -12.82 0.73
CA ILE A 53 -5.34 -14.13 0.15
C ILE A 53 -6.56 -15.05 0.04
N PRO A 54 -7.41 -15.24 1.08
CA PRO A 54 -8.47 -16.24 1.04
C PRO A 54 -9.44 -16.08 -0.14
N HIS A 55 -9.84 -14.85 -0.44
CA HIS A 55 -10.73 -14.60 -1.57
C HIS A 55 -10.07 -14.88 -2.92
N SER A 56 -8.78 -14.55 -3.04
CA SER A 56 -8.02 -14.79 -4.26
C SER A 56 -7.79 -16.27 -4.51
N VAL A 57 -7.68 -17.09 -3.45
CA VAL A 57 -7.67 -18.55 -3.53
C VAL A 57 -9.02 -19.08 -4.04
N LEU A 58 -10.15 -18.56 -3.54
CA LEU A 58 -11.47 -18.95 -4.03
C LEU A 58 -11.64 -18.64 -5.53
N LEU A 59 -11.24 -17.43 -5.98
CA LEU A 59 -11.27 -17.07 -7.40
C LEU A 59 -10.44 -18.02 -8.27
N LEU A 60 -9.28 -18.45 -7.76
CA LEU A 60 -8.42 -19.41 -8.46
C LEU A 60 -9.10 -20.79 -8.56
N LEU A 61 -9.71 -21.28 -7.48
CA LEU A 61 -10.48 -22.53 -7.49
C LEU A 61 -11.68 -22.49 -8.45
N PHE A 62 -12.36 -21.35 -8.55
CA PHE A 62 -13.42 -21.14 -9.55
C PHE A 62 -12.87 -21.14 -10.98
N THR A 63 -11.72 -20.49 -11.20
CA THR A 63 -11.07 -20.40 -12.52
C THR A 63 -10.66 -21.78 -13.02
N PHE A 64 -10.13 -22.63 -12.15
CA PHE A 64 -9.79 -24.03 -12.47
C PHE A 64 -10.99 -24.99 -12.45
N ARG A 65 -12.21 -24.48 -12.22
CA ARG A 65 -13.45 -25.27 -12.13
C ARG A 65 -13.40 -26.37 -11.06
N VAL A 66 -12.56 -26.21 -10.04
CA VAL A 66 -12.49 -27.12 -8.88
C VAL A 66 -13.71 -26.90 -7.98
N LEU A 67 -14.18 -25.65 -7.90
CA LEU A 67 -15.41 -25.27 -7.23
C LEU A 67 -16.33 -24.56 -8.22
N ASN A 68 -17.64 -24.69 -8.00
CA ASN A 68 -18.65 -23.94 -8.73
C ASN A 68 -19.17 -22.82 -7.84
N GLU A 69 -19.10 -21.57 -8.32
CA GLU A 69 -19.50 -20.39 -7.55
C GLU A 69 -20.99 -20.45 -7.14
N LYS A 70 -21.83 -21.10 -7.95
CA LYS A 70 -23.27 -21.23 -7.67
C LYS A 70 -23.57 -22.03 -6.40
N ASP A 71 -22.70 -22.97 -6.06
CA ASP A 71 -22.91 -23.89 -4.93
C ASP A 71 -22.49 -23.25 -3.59
N ILE A 72 -21.65 -22.20 -3.64
CA ILE A 72 -21.10 -21.52 -2.47
C ILE A 72 -21.24 -19.99 -2.54
N LEU A 73 -22.36 -19.52 -3.10
CA LEU A 73 -22.63 -18.10 -3.36
C LEU A 73 -22.44 -17.21 -2.12
N LEU A 74 -22.98 -17.65 -0.97
CA LEU A 74 -22.87 -16.92 0.31
C LEU A 74 -21.40 -16.76 0.73
N LEU A 75 -20.63 -17.84 0.64
CA LEU A 75 -19.21 -17.83 0.99
C LEU A 75 -18.40 -16.94 0.03
N SER A 76 -18.71 -16.96 -1.27
CA SER A 76 -18.11 -16.07 -2.28
C SER A 76 -18.35 -14.60 -1.92
N SER A 77 -19.59 -14.24 -1.58
CA SER A 77 -19.98 -12.88 -1.20
C SER A 77 -19.31 -12.40 0.09
N ILE A 78 -19.32 -13.23 1.14
CA ILE A 78 -18.64 -12.93 2.42
C ILE A 78 -17.15 -12.74 2.17
N SER A 79 -16.51 -13.67 1.44
CA SER A 79 -15.09 -13.60 1.15
C SER A 79 -14.70 -12.36 0.35
N ARG A 80 -15.52 -11.93 -0.62
CA ARG A 80 -15.31 -10.71 -1.41
C ARG A 80 -15.41 -9.46 -0.54
N THR A 81 -16.39 -9.44 0.36
CA THR A 81 -16.57 -8.34 1.31
C THR A 81 -15.38 -8.23 2.26
N VAL A 82 -14.91 -9.36 2.81
CA VAL A 82 -13.71 -9.42 3.63
C VAL A 82 -12.49 -8.92 2.88
N PHE A 83 -12.35 -9.28 1.59
CA PHE A 83 -11.27 -8.78 0.74
C PHE A 83 -11.26 -7.26 0.63
N TYR A 84 -12.40 -6.63 0.32
CA TYR A 84 -12.48 -5.17 0.21
C TYR A 84 -12.26 -4.48 1.56
N CYS A 85 -12.76 -5.04 2.66
CA CYS A 85 -12.48 -4.54 4.00
C CYS A 85 -10.98 -4.64 4.35
N ALA A 86 -10.35 -5.77 4.05
CA ALA A 86 -8.91 -5.97 4.26
C ALA A 86 -8.09 -4.98 3.43
N TRP A 87 -8.49 -4.74 2.18
CA TRP A 87 -7.85 -3.76 1.31
C TRP A 87 -8.03 -2.33 1.83
N LEU A 88 -9.21 -1.99 2.33
CA LEU A 88 -9.49 -0.70 2.96
C LEU A 88 -8.58 -0.47 4.17
N ILE A 89 -8.54 -1.44 5.08
CA ILE A 89 -7.74 -1.36 6.31
C ILE A 89 -6.25 -1.26 5.98
N THR A 90 -5.77 -2.07 5.03
CA THR A 90 -4.39 -2.01 4.53
C THR A 90 -4.10 -0.63 3.96
N SER A 91 -5.01 -0.11 3.14
CA SER A 91 -4.86 1.20 2.48
C SER A 91 -4.80 2.35 3.47
N TYR A 92 -5.70 2.31 4.44
CA TYR A 92 -5.76 3.28 5.52
C TYR A 92 -4.44 3.33 6.31
N TYR A 93 -3.96 2.17 6.78
CA TYR A 93 -2.77 2.14 7.62
C TYR A 93 -1.50 2.51 6.87
N TYR A 94 -1.30 2.08 5.62
CA TYR A 94 -0.08 2.47 4.90
C TYR A 94 -0.07 3.97 4.56
N LEU A 95 -1.21 4.56 4.19
CA LEU A 95 -1.28 5.99 3.86
C LEU A 95 -1.12 6.86 5.10
N MET A 96 -1.66 6.43 6.24
CA MET A 96 -1.41 7.05 7.54
C MET A 96 0.07 6.98 7.92
N ALA A 97 0.72 5.83 7.74
CA ALA A 97 2.15 5.67 7.99
C ALA A 97 3.00 6.63 7.13
N VAL A 98 2.67 6.76 5.83
CA VAL A 98 3.36 7.68 4.91
C VAL A 98 3.13 9.14 5.33
N ARG A 99 1.91 9.49 5.76
CA ARG A 99 1.59 10.83 6.27
C ARG A 99 2.43 11.15 7.50
N ASP A 100 2.52 10.23 8.46
CA ASP A 100 3.26 10.46 9.71
C ASP A 100 4.76 10.63 9.43
N ILE A 101 5.33 9.80 8.56
CA ILE A 101 6.72 9.95 8.09
C ILE A 101 6.93 11.30 7.38
N ALA A 102 5.95 11.76 6.60
CA ALA A 102 6.04 13.06 5.93
C ALA A 102 5.99 14.23 6.93
N ILE A 103 5.22 14.10 8.02
CA ILE A 103 5.16 15.09 9.11
C ILE A 103 6.50 15.14 9.85
N GLU A 104 7.06 13.98 10.21
CA GLU A 104 8.36 13.87 10.88
C GLU A 104 9.52 14.48 10.06
N ASN A 105 9.40 14.43 8.73
CA ASN A 105 10.38 15.00 7.80
C ASN A 105 10.04 16.42 7.30
N SER A 106 9.00 17.07 7.83
CA SER A 106 8.53 18.40 7.39
C SER A 106 8.18 18.47 5.88
N ALA A 107 7.87 17.34 5.25
CA ALA A 107 7.57 17.23 3.82
C ALA A 107 6.08 17.48 3.52
N ILE A 108 5.65 18.75 3.56
CA ILE A 108 4.24 19.17 3.45
C ILE A 108 3.56 18.67 2.16
N LYS A 109 4.28 18.70 1.02
CA LYS A 109 3.74 18.22 -0.27
C LYS A 109 3.44 16.71 -0.23
N LEU A 110 4.29 15.91 0.39
CA LEU A 110 4.10 14.47 0.52
C LEU A 110 2.93 14.16 1.48
N LYS A 111 2.83 14.89 2.60
CA LYS A 111 1.70 14.82 3.53
C LYS A 111 0.37 15.05 2.81
N ASN A 112 0.26 16.14 2.04
CA ASN A 112 -0.99 16.48 1.35
C ASN A 112 -1.34 15.44 0.26
N LYS A 113 -0.35 14.91 -0.46
CA LYS A 113 -0.57 13.80 -1.41
C LYS A 113 -1.08 12.55 -0.69
N ALA A 114 -0.47 12.17 0.44
CA ALA A 114 -0.89 11.01 1.23
C ALA A 114 -2.33 11.14 1.74
N ILE A 115 -2.70 12.32 2.27
CA ILE A 115 -4.07 12.59 2.76
C ILE A 115 -5.09 12.56 1.61
N ASN A 116 -4.81 13.22 0.49
CA ASN A 116 -5.73 13.20 -0.66
C ASN A 116 -5.93 11.77 -1.19
N ARG A 117 -4.86 10.97 -1.22
CA ARG A 117 -4.93 9.57 -1.62
C ARG A 117 -5.67 8.72 -0.60
N LEU A 118 -5.52 9.01 0.69
CA LEU A 118 -6.27 8.36 1.75
C LEU A 118 -7.76 8.58 1.56
N SER A 119 -8.19 9.83 1.38
CA SER A 119 -9.60 10.16 1.16
C SER A 119 -10.16 9.47 -0.08
N PHE A 120 -9.47 9.58 -1.23
CA PHE A 120 -9.93 8.96 -2.48
C PHE A 120 -10.01 7.44 -2.40
N THR A 121 -8.96 6.78 -1.88
CA THR A 121 -8.90 5.32 -1.77
C THR A 121 -9.91 4.80 -0.75
N THR A 122 -10.11 5.52 0.36
CA THR A 122 -11.09 5.16 1.39
C THR A 122 -12.52 5.26 0.88
N ILE A 123 -12.87 6.37 0.21
CA ILE A 123 -14.20 6.55 -0.37
C ILE A 123 -14.48 5.45 -1.39
N PHE A 124 -13.53 5.19 -2.29
CA PHE A 124 -13.65 4.11 -3.26
C PHE A 124 -13.88 2.76 -2.56
N LEU A 125 -12.97 2.34 -1.67
CA LEU A 125 -13.08 1.04 -1.02
C LEU A 125 -14.32 0.91 -0.11
N PHE A 126 -14.80 2.02 0.46
CA PHE A 126 -16.06 2.03 1.20
C PHE A 126 -17.27 1.78 0.29
N VAL A 127 -17.32 2.43 -0.88
CA VAL A 127 -18.34 2.15 -1.90
C VAL A 127 -18.22 0.71 -2.40
N ALA A 128 -17.00 0.17 -2.52
CA ALA A 128 -16.77 -1.23 -2.88
C ALA A 128 -17.43 -2.21 -1.91
N VAL A 129 -17.25 -1.96 -0.61
CA VAL A 129 -17.85 -2.75 0.46
C VAL A 129 -19.37 -2.67 0.40
N LEU A 130 -19.93 -1.47 0.22
CA LEU A 130 -21.38 -1.30 0.08
C LEU A 130 -21.93 -2.02 -1.15
N MET A 131 -21.28 -1.90 -2.31
CA MET A 131 -21.68 -2.62 -3.52
C MET A 131 -21.60 -4.15 -3.35
N SER A 132 -20.60 -4.63 -2.61
CA SER A 132 -20.46 -6.07 -2.30
C SER A 132 -21.61 -6.58 -1.41
N ILE A 133 -22.08 -5.77 -0.46
CA ILE A 133 -23.18 -6.12 0.45
C ILE A 133 -24.55 -6.00 -0.25
N PHE A 134 -24.75 -4.97 -1.05
CA PHE A 134 -26.03 -4.66 -1.71
C PHE A 134 -26.04 -5.02 -3.20
N ASN A 135 -25.30 -6.04 -3.60
CA ASN A 135 -25.06 -6.40 -5.01
C ASN A 135 -26.36 -6.58 -5.82
N ASP A 136 -27.43 -7.07 -5.20
CA ASP A 136 -28.73 -7.30 -5.86
C ASP A 136 -29.41 -6.01 -6.34
N PHE A 137 -29.02 -4.86 -5.80
CA PHE A 137 -29.56 -3.54 -6.16
C PHE A 137 -28.64 -2.75 -7.11
N VAL A 138 -27.48 -3.29 -7.49
CA VAL A 138 -26.50 -2.59 -8.32
C VAL A 138 -26.77 -2.87 -9.81
N PRO A 139 -27.08 -1.84 -10.62
CA PRO A 139 -27.26 -2.02 -12.06
C PRO A 139 -25.98 -2.55 -12.74
N SER A 140 -26.13 -3.41 -13.75
CA SER A 140 -25.02 -4.00 -14.50
C SER A 140 -24.08 -2.95 -15.12
N ALA A 141 -24.62 -1.81 -15.56
CA ALA A 141 -23.84 -0.69 -16.07
C ALA A 141 -22.90 -0.08 -15.01
N MET A 142 -23.34 -0.03 -13.73
CA MET A 142 -22.50 0.43 -12.63
C MET A 142 -21.36 -0.56 -12.34
N LEU A 143 -21.59 -1.87 -12.49
CA LEU A 143 -20.54 -2.89 -12.32
C LEU A 143 -19.40 -2.74 -13.34
N SER A 144 -19.71 -2.41 -14.60
CA SER A 144 -18.68 -2.19 -15.62
C SER A 144 -17.83 -0.95 -15.35
N ILE A 145 -18.46 0.16 -14.97
CA ILE A 145 -17.76 1.40 -14.58
C ILE A 145 -16.91 1.15 -13.33
N TRP A 146 -17.43 0.35 -12.40
CA TRP A 146 -16.76 -0.02 -11.17
C TRP A 146 -15.43 -0.74 -11.41
N ILE A 147 -15.42 -1.72 -12.33
CA ILE A 147 -14.20 -2.45 -12.70
C ILE A 147 -13.13 -1.49 -13.21
N ILE A 148 -13.49 -0.55 -14.09
CA ILE A 148 -12.56 0.44 -14.63
C ILE A 148 -11.98 1.31 -13.51
N MET A 149 -12.83 1.80 -12.59
CA MET A 149 -12.39 2.59 -11.44
C MET A 149 -11.46 1.80 -10.51
N GLN A 150 -11.70 0.49 -10.31
CA GLN A 150 -10.82 -0.38 -9.53
C GLN A 150 -9.40 -0.40 -10.12
N TYR A 151 -9.26 -0.60 -11.44
CA TYR A 151 -7.96 -0.57 -12.10
C TYR A 151 -7.26 0.78 -11.94
N ILE A 152 -7.99 1.89 -12.12
CA ILE A 152 -7.45 3.24 -11.95
C ILE A 152 -6.91 3.42 -10.53
N VAL A 153 -7.67 3.02 -9.51
CA VAL A 153 -7.26 3.12 -8.10
C VAL A 153 -6.00 2.30 -7.82
N VAL A 154 -5.91 1.08 -8.36
CA VAL A 154 -4.73 0.22 -8.21
C VAL A 154 -3.50 0.86 -8.87
N ILE A 155 -3.62 1.33 -10.12
CA ILE A 155 -2.52 1.97 -10.85
C ILE A 155 -2.02 3.19 -10.08
N VAL A 156 -2.95 4.06 -9.66
CA VAL A 156 -2.63 5.28 -8.92
C VAL A 156 -1.93 4.98 -7.61
N ASN A 157 -2.40 3.99 -6.85
CA ASN A 157 -1.76 3.59 -5.58
C ASN A 157 -0.40 2.93 -5.80
N THR A 158 -0.22 2.18 -6.88
CA THR A 158 1.07 1.61 -7.28
C THR A 158 2.08 2.72 -7.59
N LEU A 159 1.70 3.70 -8.42
CA LEU A 159 2.55 4.85 -8.74
C LEU A 159 2.88 5.69 -7.50
N PHE A 160 1.93 5.83 -6.58
CA PHE A 160 2.16 6.53 -5.32
C PHE A 160 3.13 5.78 -4.41
N LEU A 161 3.00 4.46 -4.25
CA LEU A 161 3.93 3.63 -3.50
C LEU A 161 5.34 3.66 -4.11
N HIS A 162 5.43 3.63 -5.44
CA HIS A 162 6.70 3.80 -6.14
C HIS A 162 7.32 5.17 -5.88
N SER A 163 6.50 6.23 -5.89
CA SER A 163 6.97 7.59 -5.55
C SER A 163 7.43 7.67 -4.09
N CYS A 164 6.73 7.01 -3.17
CA CYS A 164 7.13 6.91 -1.76
C CYS A 164 8.42 6.11 -1.61
N PHE A 165 8.60 5.02 -2.36
CA PHE A 165 9.86 4.29 -2.42
C PHE A 165 10.99 5.25 -2.80
N ILE A 166 10.90 5.94 -3.93
CA ILE A 166 11.91 6.89 -4.39
C ILE A 166 12.16 7.96 -3.31
N LEU A 167 11.13 8.68 -2.87
CA LEU A 167 11.29 9.80 -1.93
C LEU A 167 11.88 9.35 -0.59
N ILE A 168 11.38 8.26 0.00
CA ILE A 168 11.86 7.79 1.31
C ILE A 168 13.25 7.17 1.20
N THR A 169 13.57 6.44 0.14
CA THR A 169 14.94 5.93 -0.04
C THR A 169 15.93 7.04 -0.37
N THR A 170 15.51 8.07 -1.12
CA THR A 170 16.39 9.17 -1.51
C THR A 170 16.55 10.18 -0.39
N GLU A 171 15.49 10.55 0.35
CA GLU A 171 15.59 11.45 1.52
C GLU A 171 16.33 10.80 2.71
N ALA A 172 16.24 9.47 2.90
CA ALA A 172 17.04 8.78 3.91
C ALA A 172 18.53 8.68 3.53
N LEU A 173 18.84 8.59 2.22
CA LEU A 173 20.21 8.73 1.73
C LEU A 173 20.70 10.17 1.87
N ASP A 174 19.90 11.15 1.47
CA ASP A 174 20.25 12.57 1.50
C ASP A 174 20.41 13.07 2.96
N LYS A 175 19.59 12.60 3.91
CA LYS A 175 19.81 12.87 5.35
C LYS A 175 21.11 12.25 5.88
N LYS A 176 21.46 11.03 5.46
CA LYS A 176 22.71 10.37 5.85
C LYS A 176 23.93 11.05 5.21
N GLU A 177 23.84 11.43 3.94
CA GLU A 177 24.90 12.15 3.23
C GLU A 177 25.08 13.55 3.82
N ARG A 178 24.02 14.31 4.08
CA ARG A 178 24.11 15.61 4.75
C ARG A 178 24.68 15.51 6.16
N GLN A 179 24.32 14.50 6.93
CA GLN A 179 24.92 14.26 8.25
C GLN A 179 26.41 13.89 8.12
N TYR A 180 26.77 13.04 7.16
CA TYR A 180 28.16 12.67 6.88
C TYR A 180 29.01 13.88 6.47
N PHE A 181 28.53 14.72 5.56
CA PHE A 181 29.23 15.95 5.14
C PHE A 181 29.32 16.98 6.27
N ALA A 182 28.26 17.15 7.07
CA ALA A 182 28.30 18.03 8.24
C ALA A 182 29.30 17.56 9.30
N ASP A 183 29.44 16.25 9.50
CA ASP A 183 30.41 15.66 10.43
C ASP A 183 31.85 15.71 9.88
N GLU A 184 32.05 15.57 8.57
CA GLU A 184 33.35 15.81 7.93
C GLU A 184 33.78 17.28 8.01
N GLU A 185 32.89 18.24 7.75
CA GLU A 185 33.19 19.67 7.91
C GLU A 185 33.55 20.01 9.36
N LYS A 186 32.83 19.45 10.35
CA LYS A 186 33.19 19.61 11.77
C LYS A 186 34.58 19.06 12.07
N LYS A 187 34.88 17.84 11.64
CA LYS A 187 36.21 17.22 11.82
C LYS A 187 37.33 18.02 11.13
N GLN A 188 37.09 18.59 9.95
CA GLN A 188 38.06 19.43 9.28
C GLN A 188 38.27 20.78 9.98
N ARG A 189 37.20 21.42 10.47
CA ARG A 189 37.30 22.67 11.25
C ARG A 189 38.04 22.45 12.57
N GLU A 190 37.81 21.33 13.25
CA GLU A 190 38.57 20.97 14.46
C GLU A 190 40.05 20.71 14.16
N LYS A 191 40.37 20.03 13.05
CA LYS A 191 41.76 19.84 12.61
C LYS A 191 42.47 21.14 12.23
N ARG A 192 41.77 22.10 11.64
CA ARG A 192 42.32 23.45 11.34
C ARG A 192 42.54 24.26 12.62
N LYS A 193 41.57 24.29 13.52
CA LYS A 193 41.71 24.95 14.83
C LYS A 193 42.86 24.40 15.68
N LYS A 194 43.19 23.11 15.55
CA LYS A 194 44.35 22.50 16.20
C LYS A 194 45.70 22.80 15.54
N ARG A 195 45.71 23.27 14.28
CA ARG A 195 46.94 23.67 13.56
C ARG A 195 47.25 25.16 13.70
N ASP A 196 46.24 25.99 13.88
CA ASP A 196 46.38 27.45 14.00
C ASP A 196 46.54 27.91 15.48
N GLY A 197 46.64 26.96 16.41
CA GLY A 197 46.77 27.19 17.85
C GLY A 197 48.11 26.75 18.46
N ASP A 198 49.04 26.26 17.63
CA ASP A 198 50.47 26.07 17.91
C ASP A 198 51.27 27.12 17.11
#